data_AF-A0AAE3RDL3-F1
#
_entry.id   AF-A0AAE3RDL3-F1
#
_cell.length_a   1.000
_cell.length_b   1.000
_cell.length_c   1.000
_cell.angle_alpha   90.00
_cell.angle_beta   90.00
_cell.angle_gamma   90.00
#
_symmetry.space_group_name_H-M   'P 1'
#
loop_
_entity.id
_entity.type
_entity.pdbx_description
1 polymer ?
#
loop_
_entity_poly.entity_id
_entity_poly.type
_entity_poly.pdbx_seq_one_letter_code
_entity_poly.pdbx_strand_id
1 'polypeptide(L)'
;MKSSKIFPILLLFLSATFVWGQKRSVSIDPKSYEIENLGDSVNSTYDELGPVMTPDGQTLYFAIDGRQDNLFGADESQEIWFCTKRPDGKWSKAKRMPLPFNLEQFNSVESVTPDGGTLIIRGAFKNGKYKGPGFSASNRTANGWSVPQQLEIEGFQEMNKGVFTNAVLANNGKFLILAFSEVKNSEASDLYVSTLKEDGKWSRPQSLGADINTNVSEDTPFLAADGKTLYFSSDRPGGLGAHDIYIARREGDGWQKWSKPVNMGSPINTEEADTYYTMDATGEYAYLVADKNSKGGSDVVRVKLKEEFRPDPVVLVSGKVFNSKTRQPLDAMISYEVLPGGGELGVARSNATTGEYKIVLPYGKRYGFRAKAPGFISVSDNIDLSGLKADASQTASLMDTTLRNVSVLENKEQFVVAATGNTNDAVLNSDDTPLLPATSKDTTVSVGKIISRDLYLVPIEKNVVVRLNNVFFDFDKIQLNDASYPELDRVAEFMVENPAITIEIAGHTDAMGTDEYNLKLSEGRVTSVKDYLTSRKGLDPSRIVVHGYGESVPLADNETEEGRAQNRRVEFKIIKN
;
A
#
# COMPACT_ATOMS: atom_id res chain seq x y z
N MET A 1 -85.54 48.34 -11.31
CA MET A 1 -84.83 47.11 -10.94
C MET A 1 -84.29 46.48 -12.22
N LYS A 2 -83.02 46.71 -12.56
CA LYS A 2 -82.42 46.23 -13.82
C LYS A 2 -81.25 45.30 -13.50
N SER A 3 -81.30 44.13 -14.12
CA SER A 3 -80.26 43.11 -14.19
C SER A 3 -78.99 43.62 -14.87
N SER A 4 -77.82 43.14 -14.43
CA SER A 4 -76.64 43.07 -15.31
C SER A 4 -75.76 41.87 -14.97
N LYS A 5 -75.45 41.14 -16.04
CA LYS A 5 -74.64 39.93 -16.18
C LYS A 5 -73.19 40.12 -15.72
N ILE A 6 -72.54 39.06 -15.22
CA ILE A 6 -71.08 38.91 -15.22
C ILE A 6 -70.69 37.46 -15.56
N PHE A 7 -69.78 37.34 -16.55
CA PHE A 7 -69.11 36.15 -17.09
C PHE A 7 -68.08 35.56 -16.10
N PRO A 8 -67.79 34.24 -16.13
CA PRO A 8 -66.71 33.68 -15.32
C PRO A 8 -65.35 33.87 -16.01
N ILE A 9 -64.41 34.45 -15.26
CA ILE A 9 -62.98 34.51 -15.60
C ILE A 9 -62.33 33.25 -15.03
N LEU A 10 -61.71 32.46 -15.92
CA LEU A 10 -60.93 31.28 -15.61
C LEU A 10 -59.57 31.74 -15.03
N LEU A 11 -59.32 31.46 -13.75
CA LEU A 11 -58.03 31.68 -13.09
C LEU A 11 -57.41 30.32 -12.77
N LEU A 12 -56.35 29.98 -13.52
CA LEU A 12 -55.49 28.82 -13.30
C LEU A 12 -54.76 28.97 -11.96
N PHE A 13 -54.99 28.04 -11.04
CA PHE A 13 -54.11 27.81 -9.89
C PHE A 13 -53.08 26.75 -10.27
N LEU A 14 -51.79 27.14 -10.34
CA LEU A 14 -50.67 26.20 -10.32
C LEU A 14 -50.61 25.54 -8.93
N SER A 15 -50.90 24.24 -8.87
CA SER A 15 -50.60 23.42 -7.69
C SER A 15 -49.15 22.95 -7.76
N ALA A 16 -48.30 23.45 -6.87
CA ALA A 16 -46.96 22.89 -6.65
C ALA A 16 -47.09 21.56 -5.88
N THR A 17 -46.87 20.44 -6.57
CA THR A 17 -46.69 19.13 -5.93
C THR A 17 -45.25 18.98 -5.45
N PHE A 18 -45.05 18.97 -4.13
CA PHE A 18 -43.82 18.51 -3.51
C PHE A 18 -43.67 16.99 -3.74
N VAL A 19 -42.62 16.57 -4.47
CA VAL A 19 -42.24 15.17 -4.59
C VAL A 19 -41.37 14.82 -3.39
N TRP A 20 -41.91 14.02 -2.47
CA TRP A 20 -41.13 13.40 -1.40
C TRP A 20 -40.25 12.32 -2.02
N GLY A 21 -38.93 12.49 -1.94
CA GLY A 21 -37.97 11.47 -2.38
C GLY A 21 -38.11 10.22 -1.50
N GLN A 22 -38.63 9.14 -2.08
CA GLN A 22 -38.63 7.83 -1.47
C GLN A 22 -37.17 7.38 -1.29
N LYS A 23 -36.63 7.41 -0.06
CA LYS A 23 -35.41 6.67 0.27
C LYS A 23 -35.71 5.20 -0.03
N ARG A 24 -35.13 4.64 -1.09
CA ARG A 24 -35.07 3.19 -1.28
C ARG A 24 -34.28 2.62 -0.11
N SER A 25 -34.97 2.05 0.88
CA SER A 25 -34.35 1.16 1.85
C SER A 25 -33.95 -0.10 1.09
N VAL A 26 -32.65 -0.27 0.84
CA VAL A 26 -32.12 -1.58 0.45
C VAL A 26 -32.35 -2.49 1.65
N SER A 27 -33.26 -3.46 1.54
CA SER A 27 -33.39 -4.51 2.54
C SER A 27 -32.16 -5.40 2.43
N ILE A 28 -31.20 -5.21 3.32
CA ILE A 28 -30.06 -6.11 3.44
C ILE A 28 -30.58 -7.40 4.09
N ASP A 29 -30.37 -8.54 3.44
CA ASP A 29 -30.74 -9.85 3.99
C ASP A 29 -29.97 -10.06 5.31
N PRO A 30 -30.64 -10.30 6.46
CA PRO A 30 -29.97 -10.57 7.73
C PRO A 30 -28.92 -11.69 7.65
N LYS A 31 -29.07 -12.64 6.73
CA LYS A 31 -28.08 -13.72 6.49
C LYS A 31 -26.76 -13.23 5.90
N SER A 32 -26.69 -12.00 5.37
CA SER A 32 -25.48 -11.51 4.70
C SER A 32 -24.32 -11.21 5.66
N TYR A 33 -24.56 -11.28 6.97
CA TYR A 33 -23.59 -11.04 8.02
C TYR A 33 -23.48 -12.25 8.96
N GLU A 34 -23.62 -13.48 8.46
CA GLU A 34 -23.36 -14.68 9.27
C GLU A 34 -21.89 -15.09 9.17
N ILE A 35 -21.40 -15.82 10.17
CA ILE A 35 -20.08 -16.46 10.12
C ILE A 35 -20.11 -17.61 9.10
N GLU A 36 -19.16 -17.60 8.19
CA GLU A 36 -18.95 -18.62 7.17
C GLU A 36 -17.68 -19.42 7.48
N ASN A 37 -17.84 -20.73 7.68
CA ASN A 37 -16.72 -21.67 7.80
C ASN A 37 -16.02 -21.84 6.44
N LEU A 38 -14.69 -21.82 6.42
CA LEU A 38 -13.91 -21.89 5.16
C LEU A 38 -13.78 -23.30 4.57
N GLY A 39 -14.35 -24.31 5.23
CA GLY A 39 -14.46 -25.68 4.74
C GLY A 39 -13.15 -26.48 4.78
N ASP A 40 -13.19 -27.73 4.33
CA ASP A 40 -12.07 -28.70 4.45
C ASP A 40 -10.81 -28.30 3.67
N SER A 41 -10.89 -27.28 2.81
CA SER A 41 -9.71 -26.77 2.13
C SER A 41 -8.79 -26.03 3.10
N VAL A 42 -9.37 -25.29 4.05
CA VAL A 42 -8.64 -24.48 5.04
C VAL A 42 -8.62 -25.19 6.38
N ASN A 43 -9.80 -25.57 6.89
CA ASN A 43 -9.96 -26.12 8.23
C ASN A 43 -9.81 -27.64 8.25
N SER A 44 -9.44 -28.16 9.42
CA SER A 44 -9.25 -29.58 9.67
C SER A 44 -9.98 -30.05 10.93
N THR A 45 -9.58 -31.20 11.48
CA THR A 45 -10.10 -31.69 12.78
C THR A 45 -9.22 -31.23 13.95
N TYR A 46 -8.27 -30.35 13.69
CA TYR A 46 -7.31 -29.79 14.63
C TYR A 46 -7.56 -28.29 14.78
N ASP A 47 -6.81 -27.61 15.65
CA ASP A 47 -7.01 -26.19 15.91
C ASP A 47 -6.26 -25.35 14.88
N GLU A 48 -7.00 -24.56 14.10
CA GLU A 48 -6.47 -23.54 13.23
C GLU A 48 -6.46 -22.18 13.93
N LEU A 49 -5.27 -21.59 14.09
CA LEU A 49 -5.04 -20.39 14.89
C LEU A 49 -4.34 -19.29 14.10
N GLY A 50 -4.48 -18.04 14.54
CA GLY A 50 -3.71 -16.90 14.03
C GLY A 50 -3.76 -16.69 12.51
N PRO A 51 -4.96 -16.56 11.88
CA PRO A 51 -5.06 -16.28 10.47
C PRO A 51 -4.41 -14.93 10.12
N VAL A 52 -3.61 -14.92 9.05
CA VAL A 52 -3.01 -13.72 8.47
C VAL A 52 -3.31 -13.69 6.97
N MET A 53 -4.12 -12.71 6.55
CA MET A 53 -4.50 -12.49 5.16
C MET A 53 -3.52 -11.54 4.47
N THR A 54 -3.10 -11.86 3.24
CA THR A 54 -2.38 -10.88 2.41
C THR A 54 -3.32 -9.73 2.01
N PRO A 55 -2.85 -8.48 1.93
CA PRO A 55 -3.71 -7.33 1.59
C PRO A 55 -4.44 -7.44 0.24
N ASP A 56 -4.00 -8.28 -0.67
CA ASP A 56 -4.70 -8.56 -1.93
C ASP A 56 -5.78 -9.67 -1.85
N GLY A 57 -5.93 -10.30 -0.68
CA GLY A 57 -6.91 -11.36 -0.43
C GLY A 57 -6.57 -12.72 -1.05
N GLN A 58 -5.34 -12.91 -1.54
CA GLN A 58 -4.98 -14.09 -2.35
C GLN A 58 -4.29 -15.21 -1.56
N THR A 59 -3.66 -14.90 -0.43
CA THR A 59 -2.99 -15.91 0.41
C THR A 59 -3.40 -15.75 1.86
N LEU A 60 -3.77 -16.86 2.48
CA LEU A 60 -4.10 -16.94 3.90
C LEU A 60 -3.08 -17.85 4.58
N TYR A 61 -2.36 -17.31 5.55
CA TYR A 61 -1.48 -18.06 6.45
C TYR A 61 -2.20 -18.30 7.77
N PHE A 62 -1.90 -19.40 8.45
CA PHE A 62 -2.43 -19.75 9.76
C PHE A 62 -1.55 -20.81 10.41
N ALA A 63 -1.67 -21.01 11.71
CA ALA A 63 -1.05 -22.11 12.43
C ALA A 63 -2.02 -23.29 12.55
N ILE A 64 -1.51 -24.52 12.52
CA ILE A 64 -2.26 -25.71 12.93
C ILE A 64 -1.59 -26.27 14.19
N ASP A 65 -2.36 -26.37 15.27
CA ASP A 65 -1.92 -26.92 16.55
C ASP A 65 -2.24 -28.43 16.66
N GLY A 66 -1.38 -29.18 17.36
CA GLY A 66 -1.68 -30.55 17.78
C GLY A 66 -1.75 -31.61 16.68
N ARG A 67 -1.33 -31.31 15.44
CA ARG A 67 -1.35 -32.30 14.35
C ARG A 67 -0.34 -33.41 14.59
N GLN A 68 -0.77 -34.67 14.45
CA GLN A 68 0.10 -35.83 14.69
C GLN A 68 1.36 -35.88 13.80
N ASP A 69 1.28 -35.33 12.59
CA ASP A 69 2.38 -35.27 11.64
C ASP A 69 3.14 -33.92 11.67
N ASN A 70 2.86 -33.06 12.66
CA ASN A 70 3.73 -31.91 12.95
C ASN A 70 5.15 -32.39 13.26
N LEU A 71 6.15 -31.63 12.83
CA LEU A 71 7.57 -31.97 12.93
C LEU A 71 8.04 -32.13 14.39
N PHE A 72 7.34 -31.50 15.34
CA PHE A 72 7.61 -31.58 16.77
C PHE A 72 6.58 -32.43 17.54
N GLY A 73 5.75 -33.21 16.83
CA GLY A 73 4.73 -34.07 17.42
C GLY A 73 3.41 -33.36 17.76
N ALA A 74 2.49 -34.08 18.40
CA ALA A 74 1.13 -33.60 18.69
C ALA A 74 1.02 -32.80 20.00
N ASP A 75 2.06 -32.78 20.84
CA ASP A 75 2.02 -32.10 22.14
C ASP A 75 2.25 -30.60 21.95
N GLU A 76 1.14 -29.84 21.86
CA GLU A 76 1.13 -28.37 21.79
C GLU A 76 2.10 -27.80 20.74
N SER A 77 2.19 -28.44 19.58
CA SER A 77 3.05 -27.96 18.48
C SER A 77 2.23 -27.19 17.46
N GLN A 78 2.61 -25.94 17.22
CA GLN A 78 2.02 -25.07 16.21
C GLN A 78 2.93 -24.98 14.98
N GLU A 79 2.42 -25.40 13.83
CA GLU A 79 3.10 -25.26 12.54
C GLU A 79 2.40 -24.25 11.65
N ILE A 80 3.15 -23.53 10.83
CA ILE A 80 2.63 -22.60 9.83
C ILE A 80 2.18 -23.36 8.58
N TRP A 81 0.95 -23.09 8.20
CA TRP A 81 0.29 -23.55 6.98
C TRP A 81 -0.20 -22.36 6.16
N PHE A 82 -0.49 -22.61 4.88
CA PHE A 82 -1.07 -21.60 4.02
C PHE A 82 -2.01 -22.18 2.96
N CYS A 83 -2.95 -21.35 2.53
CA CYS A 83 -3.84 -21.58 1.40
C CYS A 83 -3.70 -20.42 0.41
N THR A 84 -3.85 -20.71 -0.88
CA THR A 84 -3.97 -19.68 -1.92
C THR A 84 -5.35 -19.72 -2.54
N LYS A 85 -5.88 -18.55 -2.88
CA LYS A 85 -7.15 -18.43 -3.58
C LYS A 85 -6.93 -18.81 -5.04
N ARG A 86 -7.78 -19.70 -5.55
CA ARG A 86 -7.78 -20.12 -6.96
C ARG A 86 -8.55 -19.12 -7.82
N PRO A 87 -8.40 -19.15 -9.16
CA PRO A 87 -9.14 -18.27 -10.07
C PRO A 87 -10.66 -18.40 -10.00
N ASP A 88 -11.20 -19.49 -9.44
CA ASP A 88 -12.63 -19.68 -9.19
C ASP A 88 -13.11 -19.08 -7.84
N GLY A 89 -12.22 -18.36 -7.15
CA GLY A 89 -12.49 -17.74 -5.85
C GLY A 89 -12.39 -18.69 -4.65
N LYS A 90 -12.16 -19.99 -4.86
CA LYS A 90 -12.08 -20.99 -3.78
C LYS A 90 -10.65 -21.13 -3.26
N TRP A 91 -10.51 -21.42 -1.98
CA TRP A 91 -9.22 -21.77 -1.38
C TRP A 91 -8.66 -23.08 -1.94
N SER A 92 -7.34 -23.12 -2.12
CA SER A 92 -6.60 -24.38 -2.31
C SER A 92 -6.62 -25.20 -1.03
N LYS A 93 -6.28 -26.50 -1.11
CA LYS A 93 -5.99 -27.28 0.09
C LYS A 93 -4.80 -26.67 0.83
N ALA A 94 -4.89 -26.60 2.16
CA ALA A 94 -3.83 -26.16 3.05
C ALA A 94 -2.52 -26.92 2.79
N LYS A 95 -1.42 -26.17 2.74
CA LYS A 95 -0.07 -26.71 2.58
C LYS A 95 0.81 -26.22 3.71
N ARG A 96 1.59 -27.12 4.29
CA ARG A 96 2.63 -26.78 5.27
C ARG A 96 3.62 -25.83 4.63
N MET A 97 4.02 -24.78 5.35
CA MET A 97 5.11 -23.93 4.89
C MET A 97 6.41 -24.76 4.78
N PRO A 98 7.12 -24.68 3.65
CA PRO A 98 8.38 -25.41 3.49
C PRO A 98 9.47 -24.81 4.37
N LEU A 99 10.64 -25.46 4.41
CA LEU A 99 11.84 -24.80 4.95
C LEU A 99 12.04 -23.42 4.28
N PRO A 100 12.50 -22.40 5.03
CA PRO A 100 13.08 -22.47 6.38
C PRO A 100 12.08 -22.12 7.52
N PHE A 101 10.81 -22.51 7.41
CA PHE A 101 9.81 -22.34 8.47
C PHE A 101 9.61 -23.63 9.29
N ASN A 102 8.81 -23.54 10.35
CA ASN A 102 8.48 -24.65 11.26
C ASN A 102 9.73 -25.25 11.89
N LEU A 103 10.57 -24.37 12.46
CA LEU A 103 11.89 -24.72 13.01
C LEU A 103 11.89 -24.94 14.53
N GLU A 104 10.76 -24.71 15.20
CA GLU A 104 10.58 -24.87 16.66
C GLU A 104 9.19 -25.44 16.99
N GLN A 105 8.88 -25.63 18.28
CA GLN A 105 7.57 -26.14 18.71
C GLN A 105 6.41 -25.18 18.39
N PHE A 106 6.59 -23.86 18.57
CA PHE A 106 5.54 -22.86 18.40
C PHE A 106 5.86 -21.90 17.25
N ASN A 107 5.12 -22.00 16.14
CA ASN A 107 5.34 -21.18 14.94
C ASN A 107 4.03 -20.57 14.46
N SER A 108 4.05 -19.27 14.23
CA SER A 108 2.94 -18.52 13.63
C SER A 108 3.50 -17.43 12.71
N VAL A 109 2.74 -17.10 11.66
CA VAL A 109 2.91 -15.84 10.95
C VAL A 109 2.16 -14.79 11.75
N GLU A 110 2.84 -13.69 12.07
CA GLU A 110 2.27 -12.55 12.79
C GLU A 110 1.81 -11.46 11.79
N SER A 111 2.50 -11.33 10.66
CA SER A 111 2.14 -10.33 9.63
C SER A 111 2.76 -10.66 8.28
N VAL A 112 2.19 -10.09 7.22
CA VAL A 112 2.73 -10.14 5.86
C VAL A 112 2.69 -8.74 5.22
N THR A 113 3.71 -8.38 4.44
CA THR A 113 3.73 -7.12 3.69
C THR A 113 2.76 -7.14 2.50
N PRO A 114 2.29 -5.98 2.00
CA PRO A 114 1.35 -5.93 0.87
C PRO A 114 1.80 -6.64 -0.39
N ASP A 115 3.10 -6.64 -0.67
CA ASP A 115 3.71 -7.34 -1.79
C ASP A 115 3.84 -8.86 -1.58
N GLY A 116 3.51 -9.38 -0.40
CA GLY A 116 3.74 -10.78 -0.02
C GLY A 116 5.23 -11.15 0.04
N GLY A 117 6.11 -10.15 0.05
CA GLY A 117 7.55 -10.30 -0.01
C GLY A 117 8.19 -10.57 1.35
N THR A 118 7.56 -10.19 2.46
CA THR A 118 8.10 -10.35 3.81
C THR A 118 7.04 -10.92 4.74
N LEU A 119 7.41 -11.97 5.48
CA LEU A 119 6.64 -12.50 6.60
C LEU A 119 7.30 -12.12 7.92
N ILE A 120 6.50 -11.66 8.88
CA ILE A 120 6.88 -11.56 10.28
C ILE A 120 6.44 -12.85 10.96
N ILE A 121 7.37 -13.51 11.65
CA ILE A 121 7.21 -14.82 12.27
C ILE A 121 7.44 -14.70 13.77
N ARG A 122 6.66 -15.42 14.57
CA ARG A 122 6.87 -15.55 16.01
C ARG A 122 8.22 -16.19 16.33
N GLY A 123 8.87 -15.70 17.37
CA GLY A 123 10.17 -16.16 17.85
C GLY A 123 11.35 -15.37 17.29
N ALA A 124 12.39 -15.23 18.11
CA ALA A 124 13.66 -14.65 17.69
C ALA A 124 14.58 -15.73 17.11
N PHE A 125 14.88 -15.65 15.81
CA PHE A 125 15.77 -16.56 15.12
C PHE A 125 17.06 -15.85 14.67
N LYS A 126 18.22 -16.46 14.96
CA LYS A 126 19.50 -16.01 14.41
C LYS A 126 20.18 -17.19 13.73
N ASN A 127 20.49 -17.03 12.44
CA ASN A 127 21.10 -18.08 11.62
C ASN A 127 20.32 -19.42 11.70
N GLY A 128 18.99 -19.35 11.67
CA GLY A 128 18.10 -20.52 11.71
C GLY A 128 18.00 -21.20 13.07
N LYS A 129 18.55 -20.59 14.14
CA LYS A 129 18.45 -21.09 15.51
C LYS A 129 17.56 -20.19 16.33
N TYR A 130 16.61 -20.77 17.05
CA TYR A 130 15.80 -20.06 18.02
C TYR A 130 16.65 -19.49 19.17
N LYS A 131 16.28 -18.30 19.63
CA LYS A 131 16.96 -17.55 20.68
C LYS A 131 16.04 -17.14 21.82
N GLY A 132 14.75 -17.43 21.74
CA GLY A 132 13.76 -17.08 22.74
C GLY A 132 12.61 -16.23 22.17
N PRO A 133 11.76 -15.69 23.06
CA PRO A 133 10.63 -14.85 22.69
C PRO A 133 11.06 -13.64 21.85
N GLY A 134 10.22 -13.23 20.92
CA GLY A 134 10.50 -12.12 20.00
C GLY A 134 9.88 -12.38 18.64
N PHE A 135 10.40 -11.69 17.63
CA PHE A 135 9.88 -11.76 16.28
C PHE A 135 11.02 -11.80 15.28
N SER A 136 10.78 -12.39 14.11
CA SER A 136 11.75 -12.48 13.02
C SER A 136 11.11 -12.17 11.68
N ALA A 137 11.87 -11.62 10.74
CA ALA A 137 11.46 -11.46 9.35
C ALA A 137 12.05 -12.55 8.46
N SER A 138 11.24 -13.06 7.54
CA SER A 138 11.69 -13.86 6.40
C SER A 138 11.29 -13.16 5.11
N ASN A 139 12.22 -13.05 4.16
CA ASN A 139 12.02 -12.36 2.89
C ASN A 139 11.98 -13.36 1.74
N ARG A 140 11.08 -13.14 0.78
CA ARG A 140 10.99 -13.90 -0.45
C ARG A 140 12.18 -13.54 -1.35
N THR A 141 12.94 -14.55 -1.74
CA THR A 141 14.09 -14.44 -2.65
C THR A 141 13.82 -15.21 -3.94
N ALA A 142 14.73 -15.12 -4.90
CA ALA A 142 14.65 -15.91 -6.13
C ALA A 142 14.66 -17.44 -5.88
N ASN A 143 15.21 -17.88 -4.75
CA ASN A 143 15.38 -19.29 -4.39
C ASN A 143 14.39 -19.76 -3.30
N GLY A 144 13.33 -18.99 -3.04
CA GLY A 144 12.38 -19.24 -1.95
C GLY A 144 12.58 -18.28 -0.78
N TRP A 145 12.08 -18.65 0.39
CA TRP A 145 12.13 -17.79 1.58
C TRP A 145 13.51 -17.79 2.24
N SER A 146 13.96 -16.62 2.70
CA SER A 146 15.19 -16.51 3.48
C SER A 146 15.00 -17.12 4.87
N VAL A 147 16.08 -17.61 5.48
CA VAL A 147 16.05 -18.05 6.88
C VAL A 147 15.57 -16.89 7.76
N PRO A 148 14.60 -17.10 8.67
CA PRO A 148 14.09 -16.03 9.56
C PRO A 148 15.24 -15.35 10.32
N GLN A 149 15.24 -14.02 10.30
CA GLN A 149 16.20 -13.17 11.02
C GLN A 149 15.46 -12.32 12.05
N GLN A 150 15.94 -12.34 13.28
CA GLN A 150 15.37 -11.59 14.40
C GLN A 150 15.21 -10.10 14.06
N LEU A 151 14.06 -9.55 14.43
CA LEU A 151 13.83 -8.11 14.50
C LEU A 151 14.53 -7.56 15.75
N GLU A 152 15.45 -6.61 15.55
CA GLU A 152 16.14 -5.95 16.65
C GLU A 152 15.25 -4.86 17.27
N ILE A 153 14.42 -5.24 18.24
CA ILE A 153 13.55 -4.33 18.99
C ILE A 153 14.24 -3.92 20.28
N GLU A 154 14.57 -2.63 20.38
CA GLU A 154 15.29 -2.06 21.52
C GLU A 154 14.52 -2.27 22.84
N GLY A 155 15.19 -2.82 23.86
CA GLY A 155 14.58 -3.04 25.18
C GLY A 155 13.49 -4.11 25.27
N PHE A 156 13.11 -4.79 24.16
CA PHE A 156 11.97 -5.72 24.16
C PHE A 156 12.12 -6.85 25.18
N GLN A 157 13.31 -7.46 25.30
CA GLN A 157 13.56 -8.56 26.24
C GLN A 157 13.50 -8.11 27.72
N GLU A 158 13.73 -6.81 27.99
CA GLU A 158 13.64 -6.25 29.34
C GLU A 158 12.18 -5.93 29.71
N MET A 159 11.42 -5.48 28.71
CA MET A 159 10.02 -5.10 28.84
C MET A 159 9.14 -6.33 28.91
N ASN A 160 9.26 -7.27 27.96
CA ASN A 160 8.40 -8.44 27.92
C ASN A 160 8.74 -9.44 29.03
N LYS A 161 7.82 -9.58 29.99
CA LYS A 161 7.85 -10.54 31.09
C LYS A 161 6.59 -11.42 31.12
N GLY A 162 5.66 -11.22 30.19
CA GLY A 162 4.43 -11.99 30.05
C GLY A 162 4.64 -13.34 29.38
N VAL A 163 3.56 -14.10 29.26
CA VAL A 163 3.57 -15.41 28.59
C VAL A 163 3.18 -15.33 27.12
N PHE A 164 2.37 -14.34 26.74
CA PHE A 164 1.88 -14.14 25.37
C PHE A 164 2.57 -12.96 24.68
N THR A 165 2.79 -13.12 23.37
CA THR A 165 3.32 -12.06 22.52
C THR A 165 2.72 -12.15 21.14
N ASN A 166 2.23 -11.03 20.61
CA ASN A 166 1.80 -10.90 19.22
C ASN A 166 2.37 -9.64 18.58
N ALA A 167 2.42 -9.63 17.25
CA ALA A 167 2.80 -8.45 16.49
C ALA A 167 1.98 -8.29 15.23
N VAL A 168 1.80 -7.06 14.77
CA VAL A 168 1.37 -6.76 13.41
C VAL A 168 2.25 -5.66 12.82
N LEU A 169 2.68 -5.86 11.58
CA LEU A 169 3.44 -4.87 10.83
C LEU A 169 2.46 -3.97 10.08
N ALA A 170 2.54 -2.66 10.31
CA ALA A 170 1.79 -1.70 9.53
C ALA A 170 2.12 -1.85 8.03
N ASN A 171 1.13 -1.67 7.16
CA ASN A 171 1.28 -1.88 5.70
C ASN A 171 2.36 -1.02 5.04
N ASN A 172 2.81 0.04 5.71
CA ASN A 172 3.91 0.88 5.27
C ASN A 172 5.31 0.37 5.66
N GLY A 173 5.41 -0.70 6.45
CA GLY A 173 6.67 -1.29 6.89
C GLY A 173 7.43 -0.47 7.94
N LYS A 174 6.82 0.60 8.49
CA LYS A 174 7.50 1.55 9.41
C LYS A 174 7.12 1.41 10.87
N PHE A 175 6.03 0.71 11.16
CA PHE A 175 5.53 0.55 12.52
C PHE A 175 5.18 -0.90 12.81
N LEU A 176 5.59 -1.38 13.98
CA LEU A 176 5.13 -2.63 14.57
C LEU A 176 4.20 -2.30 15.71
N ILE A 177 3.00 -2.88 15.71
CA ILE A 177 2.15 -2.92 16.90
C ILE A 177 2.39 -4.25 17.58
N LEU A 178 2.65 -4.22 18.88
CA LEU A 178 3.07 -5.35 19.69
C LEU A 178 2.08 -5.52 20.85
N ALA A 179 1.72 -6.76 21.14
CA ALA A 179 1.03 -7.12 22.38
C ALA A 179 2.00 -7.90 23.26
N PHE A 180 2.22 -7.46 24.50
CA PHE A 180 2.98 -8.21 25.52
C PHE A 180 2.74 -7.61 26.91
N SER A 181 3.25 -8.27 27.96
CA SER A 181 3.14 -7.79 29.34
C SER A 181 4.48 -7.37 29.94
N GLU A 182 4.50 -6.25 30.68
CA GLU A 182 5.63 -5.89 31.54
C GLU A 182 5.60 -6.57 32.92
N VAL A 183 4.52 -7.30 33.21
CA VAL A 183 4.28 -8.04 34.46
C VAL A 183 4.72 -9.49 34.30
N LYS A 184 5.52 -9.97 35.26
CA LYS A 184 6.09 -11.32 35.22
C LYS A 184 5.00 -12.39 35.22
N ASN A 185 5.05 -13.28 34.23
CA ASN A 185 4.14 -14.40 34.01
C ASN A 185 2.66 -13.98 33.87
N SER A 186 2.39 -12.72 33.50
CA SER A 186 1.02 -12.31 33.23
C SER A 186 0.55 -12.88 31.89
N GLU A 187 -0.68 -13.35 31.89
CA GLU A 187 -1.45 -13.73 30.70
C GLU A 187 -2.14 -12.52 30.07
N ALA A 188 -2.21 -11.38 30.78
CA ALA A 188 -2.75 -10.14 30.24
C ALA A 188 -1.65 -9.34 29.51
N SER A 189 -2.00 -8.80 28.35
CA SER A 189 -1.11 -7.98 27.54
C SER A 189 -1.60 -6.54 27.44
N ASP A 190 -0.65 -5.65 27.17
CA ASP A 190 -0.87 -4.27 26.75
C ASP A 190 -0.43 -4.12 25.29
N LEU A 191 -0.99 -3.13 24.58
CA LEU A 191 -0.56 -2.79 23.23
C LEU A 191 0.50 -1.68 23.21
N TYR A 192 1.52 -1.86 22.37
CA TYR A 192 2.63 -0.95 22.17
C TYR A 192 2.89 -0.73 20.68
N VAL A 193 3.52 0.40 20.34
CA VAL A 193 4.07 0.67 19.01
C VAL A 193 5.60 0.76 19.06
N SER A 194 6.26 0.21 18.05
CA SER A 194 7.68 0.42 17.77
C SER A 194 7.86 0.95 16.36
N THR A 195 8.80 1.89 16.18
CA THR A 195 9.07 2.55 14.90
C THR A 195 10.39 2.04 14.31
N LEU A 196 10.41 1.77 13.00
CA LEU A 196 11.63 1.43 12.28
C LEU A 196 12.54 2.66 12.19
N LYS A 197 13.75 2.55 12.73
CA LYS A 197 14.78 3.58 12.68
C LYS A 197 15.60 3.46 11.38
N GLU A 198 16.33 4.53 11.05
CA GLU A 198 17.21 4.58 9.86
C GLU A 198 18.32 3.52 9.87
N ASP A 199 18.75 3.08 11.05
CA ASP A 199 19.74 2.01 11.22
C ASP A 199 19.17 0.59 11.01
N GLY A 200 17.89 0.48 10.66
CA GLY A 200 17.18 -0.78 10.43
C GLY A 200 16.70 -1.46 11.72
N LYS A 201 16.92 -0.86 12.89
CA LYS A 201 16.44 -1.38 14.18
C LYS A 201 15.07 -0.80 14.52
N TRP A 202 14.34 -1.50 15.37
CA TRP A 202 13.06 -1.07 15.89
C TRP A 202 13.26 -0.32 17.20
N SER A 203 12.60 0.83 17.35
CA SER A 203 12.68 1.66 18.56
C SER A 203 12.18 0.90 19.80
N ARG A 204 12.50 1.41 20.99
CA ARG A 204 11.89 0.87 22.21
C ARG A 204 10.36 0.97 22.12
N PRO A 205 9.60 -0.10 22.43
CA PRO A 205 8.14 -0.07 22.39
C PRO A 205 7.57 1.07 23.26
N GLN A 206 6.60 1.80 22.71
CA GLN A 206 5.87 2.87 23.39
C GLN A 206 4.41 2.44 23.55
N SER A 207 3.82 2.57 24.74
CA SER A 207 2.41 2.22 24.95
C SER A 207 1.49 3.01 23.99
N LEU A 208 0.42 2.37 23.51
CA LEU A 208 -0.64 3.03 22.74
C LEU A 208 -1.50 4.00 23.58
N GLY A 209 -1.28 4.04 24.89
CA GLY A 209 -1.92 4.97 25.81
C GLY A 209 -3.26 4.49 26.34
N ALA A 210 -3.80 5.23 27.31
CA ALA A 210 -4.98 4.84 28.09
C ALA A 210 -6.32 4.86 27.31
N ASP A 211 -6.32 5.35 26.07
CA ASP A 211 -7.48 5.24 25.19
C ASP A 211 -7.67 3.79 24.69
N ILE A 212 -6.56 3.04 24.60
CA ILE A 212 -6.53 1.64 24.17
C ILE A 212 -6.29 0.72 25.36
N ASN A 213 -5.15 0.92 26.05
CA ASN A 213 -4.68 0.06 27.11
C ASN A 213 -5.47 0.29 28.40
N THR A 214 -5.98 -0.79 28.98
CA THR A 214 -6.79 -0.72 30.20
C THR A 214 -6.15 -1.50 31.36
N ASN A 215 -6.92 -1.81 32.40
CA ASN A 215 -6.47 -2.67 33.49
C ASN A 215 -6.80 -4.14 33.25
N VAL A 216 -7.34 -4.47 32.07
CA VAL A 216 -7.59 -5.82 31.59
C VAL A 216 -6.76 -6.06 30.33
N SER A 217 -6.92 -7.20 29.66
CA SER A 217 -6.07 -7.58 28.54
C SER A 217 -6.45 -6.88 27.23
N GLU A 218 -5.44 -6.54 26.43
CA GLU A 218 -5.55 -6.20 25.02
C GLU A 218 -4.57 -7.05 24.18
N ASP A 219 -5.12 -7.96 23.38
CA ASP A 219 -4.38 -8.99 22.65
C ASP A 219 -4.66 -8.97 21.14
N THR A 220 -3.90 -9.79 20.40
CA THR A 220 -4.06 -10.10 18.97
C THR A 220 -4.35 -8.87 18.07
N PRO A 221 -3.51 -7.82 18.09
CA PRO A 221 -3.76 -6.60 17.37
C PRO A 221 -3.69 -6.81 15.84
N PHE A 222 -4.56 -6.13 15.11
CA PHE A 222 -4.55 -6.04 13.67
C PHE A 222 -4.77 -4.60 13.21
N LEU A 223 -3.81 -4.06 12.46
CA LEU A 223 -3.90 -2.73 11.87
C LEU A 223 -4.31 -2.82 10.41
N ALA A 224 -5.43 -2.20 10.06
CA ALA A 224 -5.96 -2.24 8.70
C ALA A 224 -5.10 -1.47 7.67
N ALA A 225 -5.46 -1.66 6.41
CA ALA A 225 -4.79 -1.10 5.24
C ALA A 225 -4.77 0.44 5.21
N ASP A 226 -5.72 1.10 5.87
CA ASP A 226 -5.76 2.57 6.03
C ASP A 226 -4.69 3.12 6.98
N GLY A 227 -4.02 2.25 7.74
CA GLY A 227 -3.01 2.60 8.74
C GLY A 227 -3.55 3.36 9.94
N LYS A 228 -4.87 3.35 10.16
CA LYS A 228 -5.56 4.12 11.22
C LYS A 228 -6.57 3.29 12.01
N THR A 229 -7.16 2.27 11.41
CA THR A 229 -8.17 1.43 12.05
C THR A 229 -7.49 0.22 12.68
N LEU A 230 -7.55 0.14 14.02
CA LEU A 230 -7.01 -0.94 14.82
C LEU A 230 -8.15 -1.84 15.30
N TYR A 231 -7.97 -3.14 15.12
CA TYR A 231 -8.79 -4.19 15.69
C TYR A 231 -7.95 -4.96 16.71
N PHE A 232 -8.54 -5.36 17.83
CA PHE A 232 -7.82 -6.10 18.87
C PHE A 232 -8.83 -6.86 19.74
N SER A 233 -8.40 -7.96 20.35
CA SER A 233 -9.21 -8.72 21.30
C SER A 233 -9.03 -8.17 22.72
N SER A 234 -10.10 -8.15 23.53
CA SER A 234 -10.03 -7.68 24.92
C SER A 234 -11.15 -8.28 25.77
N ASP A 235 -10.88 -8.54 27.03
CA ASP A 235 -11.82 -9.01 28.06
C ASP A 235 -12.46 -7.83 28.85
N ARG A 236 -12.47 -6.63 28.25
CA ARG A 236 -13.00 -5.43 28.89
C ARG A 236 -14.51 -5.52 29.18
N PRO A 237 -14.98 -4.89 30.27
CA PRO A 237 -16.39 -4.94 30.65
C PRO A 237 -17.34 -4.43 29.56
N GLY A 238 -18.48 -5.09 29.43
CA GLY A 238 -19.50 -4.77 28.41
C GLY A 238 -19.36 -5.58 27.13
N GLY A 239 -18.44 -6.55 27.09
CA GLY A 239 -18.36 -7.58 26.08
C GLY A 239 -19.45 -8.66 26.18
N LEU A 240 -19.51 -9.51 25.15
CA LEU A 240 -20.39 -10.65 24.99
C LEU A 240 -19.77 -11.92 25.58
N GLY A 241 -18.47 -12.15 25.36
CA GLY A 241 -17.77 -13.37 25.76
C GLY A 241 -16.56 -13.14 26.66
N ALA A 242 -15.66 -14.14 26.69
CA ALA A 242 -14.47 -14.13 27.53
C ALA A 242 -13.39 -13.17 26.98
N HIS A 243 -13.29 -13.05 25.66
CA HIS A 243 -12.51 -12.05 24.95
C HIS A 243 -13.31 -11.67 23.71
N ASP A 244 -13.36 -10.39 23.39
CA ASP A 244 -14.14 -9.88 22.26
C ASP A 244 -13.27 -9.02 21.35
N ILE A 245 -13.61 -8.95 20.07
CA ILE A 245 -13.00 -8.02 19.13
C ILE A 245 -13.57 -6.60 19.31
N TYR A 246 -12.66 -5.65 19.49
CA TYR A 246 -12.92 -4.22 19.53
C TYR A 246 -12.25 -3.51 18.36
N ILE A 247 -12.86 -2.40 17.93
CA ILE A 247 -12.33 -1.50 16.91
C ILE A 247 -12.07 -0.12 17.51
N ALA A 248 -10.92 0.48 17.16
CA ALA A 248 -10.59 1.87 17.47
C ALA A 248 -9.91 2.54 16.27
N ARG A 249 -10.06 3.86 16.14
CA ARG A 249 -9.49 4.65 15.05
C ARG A 249 -8.50 5.65 15.62
N ARG A 250 -7.30 5.70 15.04
CA ARG A 250 -6.24 6.60 15.45
C ARG A 250 -6.60 8.05 15.13
N GLU A 251 -6.40 8.94 16.10
CA GLU A 251 -6.68 10.36 15.98
C GLU A 251 -5.39 11.16 15.79
N GLY A 252 -5.21 11.74 14.60
CA GLY A 252 -3.98 12.43 14.22
C GLY A 252 -2.86 11.51 13.75
N ASP A 253 -1.63 12.02 13.77
CA ASP A 253 -0.44 11.32 13.26
C ASP A 253 0.34 10.56 14.34
N GLY A 254 0.05 10.82 15.62
CA GLY A 254 0.64 10.13 16.78
C GLY A 254 -0.05 8.82 17.12
N TRP A 255 0.53 8.04 18.05
CA TRP A 255 0.05 6.70 18.42
C TRP A 255 -0.62 6.64 19.80
N GLN A 256 -0.77 7.79 20.47
CA GLN A 256 -1.27 7.91 21.85
C GLN A 256 -2.72 8.41 21.94
N LYS A 257 -3.36 8.68 20.79
CA LYS A 257 -4.72 9.22 20.71
C LYS A 257 -5.57 8.37 19.80
N TRP A 258 -6.64 7.84 20.38
CA TRP A 258 -7.54 6.90 19.71
C TRP A 258 -8.98 7.22 20.07
N SER A 259 -9.88 7.00 19.12
CA SER A 259 -11.30 6.98 19.40
C SER A 259 -11.60 5.93 20.47
N LYS A 260 -12.63 6.17 21.29
CA LYS A 260 -13.12 5.17 22.24
C LYS A 260 -13.32 3.81 21.55
N PRO A 261 -12.72 2.71 22.03
CA PRO A 261 -12.92 1.39 21.45
C PRO A 261 -14.38 0.95 21.47
N VAL A 262 -14.83 0.36 20.36
CA VAL A 262 -16.21 -0.09 20.15
C VAL A 262 -16.22 -1.61 20.01
N ASN A 263 -17.06 -2.28 20.81
CA ASN A 263 -17.29 -3.72 20.68
C ASN A 263 -17.99 -4.01 19.35
N MET A 264 -17.49 -4.97 18.57
CA MET A 264 -18.03 -5.26 17.23
C MET A 264 -19.36 -6.02 17.24
N GLY A 265 -19.75 -6.57 18.39
CA GLY A 265 -21.00 -7.27 18.59
C GLY A 265 -21.15 -8.52 17.72
N SER A 266 -22.35 -9.10 17.75
CA SER A 266 -22.69 -10.28 16.96
C SER A 266 -22.75 -9.97 15.44
N PRO A 267 -22.30 -10.91 14.58
CA PRO A 267 -21.82 -12.24 14.93
C PRO A 267 -20.32 -12.32 15.24
N ILE A 268 -19.56 -11.23 15.10
CA ILE A 268 -18.10 -11.24 15.19
C ILE A 268 -17.68 -11.67 16.59
N ASN A 269 -18.36 -11.12 17.59
CA ASN A 269 -18.23 -11.54 18.97
C ASN A 269 -19.34 -12.53 19.32
N THR A 270 -18.95 -13.59 20.00
CA THR A 270 -19.75 -14.71 20.47
C THR A 270 -19.78 -14.73 22.01
N GLU A 271 -20.30 -15.79 22.60
CA GLU A 271 -20.30 -15.96 24.07
C GLU A 271 -18.99 -16.59 24.56
N GLU A 272 -18.11 -17.02 23.64
CA GLU A 272 -16.82 -17.66 23.91
C GLU A 272 -15.66 -16.64 23.79
N ALA A 273 -14.42 -17.08 23.61
CA ALA A 273 -13.30 -16.19 23.33
C ALA A 273 -13.15 -15.97 21.82
N ASP A 274 -13.26 -14.72 21.37
CA ASP A 274 -13.02 -14.31 19.99
C ASP A 274 -11.67 -13.60 19.91
N THR A 275 -10.71 -14.25 19.26
CA THR A 275 -9.32 -13.79 19.15
C THR A 275 -8.84 -13.92 17.72
N TYR A 276 -7.78 -13.18 17.41
CA TYR A 276 -7.21 -13.04 16.07
C TYR A 276 -8.18 -12.42 15.08
N TYR A 277 -7.68 -11.46 14.32
CA TYR A 277 -8.49 -10.76 13.35
C TYR A 277 -7.61 -10.36 12.17
N THR A 278 -8.09 -10.59 10.95
CA THR A 278 -7.38 -10.18 9.76
C THR A 278 -8.35 -9.90 8.62
N MET A 279 -7.93 -9.10 7.65
CA MET A 279 -8.71 -8.83 6.44
C MET A 279 -7.77 -8.47 5.30
N ASP A 280 -8.30 -8.51 4.08
CA ASP A 280 -7.64 -7.90 2.93
C ASP A 280 -7.88 -6.38 2.89
N ALA A 281 -7.23 -5.69 1.95
CA ALA A 281 -7.31 -4.23 1.83
C ALA A 281 -8.68 -3.71 1.38
N THR A 282 -9.61 -4.58 0.98
CA THR A 282 -11.00 -4.17 0.68
C THR A 282 -11.79 -3.92 1.96
N GLY A 283 -11.43 -4.61 3.05
CA GLY A 283 -12.17 -4.57 4.31
C GLY A 283 -13.62 -5.05 4.20
N GLU A 284 -13.99 -5.79 3.14
CA GLU A 284 -15.36 -6.30 3.00
C GLU A 284 -15.62 -7.50 3.91
N TYR A 285 -14.62 -8.36 4.08
CA TYR A 285 -14.68 -9.53 4.94
C TYR A 285 -13.55 -9.52 5.97
N ALA A 286 -13.87 -9.89 7.19
CA ALA A 286 -12.89 -10.27 8.19
C ALA A 286 -12.74 -11.79 8.25
N TYR A 287 -11.56 -12.22 8.68
CA TYR A 287 -11.20 -13.58 8.98
C TYR A 287 -10.72 -13.63 10.42
N LEU A 288 -11.20 -14.63 11.15
CA LEU A 288 -10.95 -14.80 12.58
C LEU A 288 -10.97 -16.27 12.93
N VAL A 289 -10.64 -16.58 14.18
CA VAL A 289 -10.78 -17.92 14.74
C VAL A 289 -12.12 -18.00 15.49
N ALA A 290 -12.83 -19.11 15.31
CA ALA A 290 -14.05 -19.38 16.06
C ALA A 290 -14.11 -20.83 16.52
N ASP A 291 -14.45 -21.03 17.80
CA ASP A 291 -14.66 -22.36 18.39
C ASP A 291 -16.10 -22.84 18.16
N LYS A 292 -17.03 -21.90 17.98
CA LYS A 292 -18.44 -22.23 17.79
C LYS A 292 -18.68 -22.83 16.40
N ASN A 293 -19.20 -24.06 16.37
CA ASN A 293 -19.44 -24.84 15.15
C ASN A 293 -18.15 -25.14 14.34
N SER A 294 -17.01 -25.23 15.03
CA SER A 294 -15.75 -25.69 14.46
C SER A 294 -15.79 -27.18 14.12
N LYS A 295 -14.88 -27.61 13.25
CA LYS A 295 -14.64 -29.03 12.94
C LYS A 295 -13.63 -29.64 13.90
N GLY A 296 -12.65 -28.84 14.34
CA GLY A 296 -11.69 -29.12 15.41
C GLY A 296 -12.11 -28.49 16.74
N GLY A 297 -11.17 -28.01 17.54
CA GLY A 297 -11.45 -27.09 18.65
C GLY A 297 -11.68 -25.69 18.10
N SER A 298 -10.76 -25.18 17.28
CA SER A 298 -10.82 -23.84 16.68
C SER A 298 -10.70 -23.87 15.15
N ASP A 299 -11.57 -23.16 14.44
CA ASP A 299 -11.59 -23.10 12.96
C ASP A 299 -11.34 -21.67 12.45
N VAL A 300 -10.68 -21.52 11.29
CA VAL A 300 -10.68 -20.23 10.58
C VAL A 300 -12.03 -20.02 9.90
N VAL A 301 -12.66 -18.90 10.21
CA VAL A 301 -13.94 -18.50 9.63
C VAL A 301 -13.81 -17.13 8.97
N ARG A 302 -14.81 -16.76 8.18
CA ARG A 302 -14.94 -15.41 7.65
C ARG A 302 -16.32 -14.82 7.89
N VAL A 303 -16.40 -13.50 7.92
CA VAL A 303 -17.64 -12.77 8.14
C VAL A 303 -17.63 -11.49 7.33
N LYS A 304 -18.77 -11.18 6.68
CA LYS A 304 -18.92 -9.91 5.99
C LYS A 304 -19.03 -8.79 7.02
N LEU A 305 -18.32 -7.68 6.81
CA LEU A 305 -18.36 -6.55 7.74
C LEU A 305 -19.49 -5.58 7.42
N LYS A 306 -20.15 -5.09 8.48
CA LYS A 306 -21.02 -3.90 8.41
C LYS A 306 -20.18 -2.67 8.13
N GLU A 307 -20.74 -1.69 7.43
CA GLU A 307 -20.03 -0.49 6.96
C GLU A 307 -19.36 0.29 8.09
N GLU A 308 -20.02 0.43 9.24
CA GLU A 308 -19.49 1.11 10.44
C GLU A 308 -18.20 0.48 11.01
N PHE A 309 -17.98 -0.80 10.73
CA PHE A 309 -16.85 -1.59 11.18
C PHE A 309 -15.76 -1.76 10.11
N ARG A 310 -15.91 -1.15 8.94
CA ARG A 310 -14.89 -1.17 7.90
C ARG A 310 -13.84 -0.09 8.12
N PRO A 311 -12.59 -0.34 7.70
CA PRO A 311 -11.57 0.70 7.61
C PRO A 311 -11.90 1.70 6.49
N ASP A 312 -11.18 2.82 6.47
CA ASP A 312 -11.23 3.71 5.31
C ASP A 312 -10.74 2.94 4.07
N PRO A 313 -11.39 3.08 2.90
CA PRO A 313 -10.94 2.38 1.71
C PRO A 313 -9.58 2.93 1.28
N VAL A 314 -8.82 2.08 0.58
CA VAL A 314 -7.48 2.39 0.08
C VAL A 314 -7.35 2.02 -1.40
N VAL A 315 -6.27 2.49 -2.01
CA VAL A 315 -5.83 2.10 -3.35
C VAL A 315 -4.72 1.08 -3.24
N LEU A 316 -4.84 -0.04 -3.93
CA LEU A 316 -3.75 -0.98 -4.11
C LEU A 316 -3.01 -0.62 -5.39
N VAL A 317 -1.75 -0.21 -5.30
CA VAL A 317 -0.90 -0.05 -6.47
C VAL A 317 -0.09 -1.32 -6.64
N SER A 318 -0.11 -1.89 -7.82
CA SER A 318 0.63 -3.09 -8.19
C SER A 318 1.44 -2.85 -9.44
N GLY A 319 2.57 -3.52 -9.60
CA GLY A 319 3.37 -3.37 -10.80
C GLY A 319 4.55 -4.29 -10.82
N LYS A 320 5.37 -4.17 -11.86
CA LYS A 320 6.62 -4.91 -11.99
C LYS A 320 7.81 -3.98 -12.16
N VAL A 321 8.92 -4.34 -11.55
CA VAL A 321 10.20 -3.64 -11.72
C VAL A 321 11.08 -4.44 -12.67
N PHE A 322 11.57 -3.77 -13.72
CA PHE A 322 12.35 -4.36 -14.79
C PHE A 322 13.67 -3.62 -15.02
N ASN A 323 14.65 -4.35 -15.53
CA ASN A 323 15.78 -3.76 -16.24
C ASN A 323 15.27 -3.17 -17.56
N SER A 324 15.44 -1.87 -17.76
CA SER A 324 14.99 -1.16 -18.98
C SER A 324 15.61 -1.73 -20.27
N LYS A 325 16.83 -2.26 -20.23
CA LYS A 325 17.58 -2.79 -21.38
C LYS A 325 17.24 -4.25 -21.67
N THR A 326 17.27 -5.12 -20.65
CA THR A 326 17.07 -6.56 -20.84
C THR A 326 15.62 -6.99 -20.68
N ARG A 327 14.76 -6.12 -20.13
CA ARG A 327 13.38 -6.42 -19.70
C ARG A 327 13.27 -7.54 -18.68
N GLN A 328 14.38 -7.96 -18.08
CA GLN A 328 14.36 -8.94 -17.00
C GLN A 328 13.85 -8.31 -15.70
N PRO A 329 13.10 -9.06 -14.88
CA PRO A 329 12.66 -8.60 -13.58
C PRO A 329 13.81 -8.23 -12.64
N LEU A 330 13.56 -7.29 -11.74
CA LEU A 330 14.55 -6.84 -10.75
C LEU A 330 14.03 -7.00 -9.32
N ASP A 331 14.95 -7.36 -8.43
CA ASP A 331 14.83 -7.17 -6.99
C ASP A 331 15.19 -5.71 -6.66
N ALA A 332 14.19 -4.93 -6.31
CA ALA A 332 14.30 -3.50 -6.07
C ALA A 332 13.54 -3.12 -4.80
N MET A 333 14.09 -2.17 -4.07
CA MET A 333 13.38 -1.48 -2.99
C MET A 333 12.56 -0.34 -3.59
N ILE A 334 11.31 -0.22 -3.19
CA ILE A 334 10.40 0.86 -3.56
C ILE A 334 10.11 1.66 -2.29
N SER A 335 10.56 2.91 -2.21
CA SER A 335 10.14 3.85 -1.16
C SER A 335 9.04 4.75 -1.68
N TYR A 336 8.10 5.18 -0.83
CA TYR A 336 7.03 6.08 -1.20
C TYR A 336 6.71 7.09 -0.10
N GLU A 337 6.24 8.26 -0.51
CA GLU A 337 6.06 9.46 0.33
C GLU A 337 4.79 10.23 -0.06
N VAL A 338 4.35 11.14 0.81
CA VAL A 338 3.24 12.06 0.54
C VAL A 338 3.78 13.37 -0.04
N LEU A 339 3.12 13.92 -1.06
CA LEU A 339 3.51 15.16 -1.73
C LEU A 339 2.52 16.31 -1.46
N PRO A 340 2.98 17.58 -1.38
CA PRO A 340 4.38 18.02 -1.39
C PRO A 340 5.05 17.88 -0.01
N GLY A 341 6.35 17.56 0.01
CA GLY A 341 7.21 17.73 1.18
C GLY A 341 7.08 16.70 2.32
N GLY A 342 6.40 15.57 2.12
CA GLY A 342 6.27 14.54 3.15
C GLY A 342 7.52 13.67 3.27
N GLY A 343 7.90 13.33 4.50
CA GLY A 343 8.90 12.28 4.74
C GLY A 343 8.43 10.92 4.22
N GLU A 344 9.37 9.98 4.10
CA GLU A 344 9.10 8.61 3.64
C GLU A 344 7.93 8.00 4.42
N LEU A 345 6.84 7.69 3.70
CA LEU A 345 5.64 7.11 4.28
C LEU A 345 5.83 5.61 4.51
N GLY A 346 6.45 4.93 3.56
CA GLY A 346 6.64 3.49 3.61
C GLY A 346 7.56 2.93 2.53
N VAL A 347 7.75 1.62 2.62
CA VAL A 347 8.59 0.84 1.71
C VAL A 347 7.88 -0.43 1.24
N ALA A 348 8.30 -0.93 0.08
CA ALA A 348 7.94 -2.24 -0.48
C ALA A 348 9.13 -2.80 -1.27
N ARG A 349 9.08 -4.07 -1.64
CA ARG A 349 10.15 -4.73 -2.39
C ARG A 349 9.58 -5.53 -3.54
N SER A 350 10.18 -5.41 -4.72
CA SER A 350 9.80 -6.23 -5.86
C SER A 350 10.31 -7.65 -5.73
N ASN A 351 9.54 -8.61 -6.23
CA ASN A 351 9.94 -9.99 -6.29
C ASN A 351 11.14 -10.17 -7.24
N ALA A 352 12.21 -10.80 -6.75
CA ALA A 352 13.43 -11.00 -7.55
C ALA A 352 13.24 -11.83 -8.85
N THR A 353 12.21 -12.67 -8.92
CA THR A 353 11.95 -13.55 -10.07
C THR A 353 10.90 -12.98 -11.00
N THR A 354 9.83 -12.37 -10.48
CA THR A 354 8.70 -11.88 -11.28
C THR A 354 8.68 -10.37 -11.45
N GLY A 355 9.43 -9.64 -10.62
CA GLY A 355 9.49 -8.17 -10.57
C GLY A 355 8.32 -7.56 -9.83
N GLU A 356 7.35 -8.37 -9.40
CA GLU A 356 6.08 -7.90 -8.85
C GLU A 356 6.26 -7.19 -7.52
N TYR A 357 5.65 -6.01 -7.38
CA TYR A 357 5.55 -5.26 -6.13
C TYR A 357 4.12 -4.78 -5.92
N LYS A 358 3.78 -4.48 -4.66
CA LYS A 358 2.52 -3.87 -4.28
C LYS A 358 2.72 -2.86 -3.15
N ILE A 359 1.98 -1.76 -3.19
CA ILE A 359 1.89 -0.76 -2.13
C ILE A 359 0.43 -0.41 -1.89
N VAL A 360 0.11 -0.03 -0.65
CA VAL A 360 -1.23 0.39 -0.24
C VAL A 360 -1.20 1.89 0.03
N LEU A 361 -2.06 2.65 -0.65
CA LEU A 361 -2.11 4.10 -0.56
C LEU A 361 -3.51 4.58 -0.11
N PRO A 362 -3.63 5.32 1.00
CA PRO A 362 -4.85 6.02 1.36
C PRO A 362 -5.30 7.04 0.29
N TYR A 363 -6.61 7.31 0.20
CA TYR A 363 -7.15 8.36 -0.67
C TYR A 363 -6.86 9.77 -0.16
N GLY A 364 -7.09 10.78 -1.01
CA GLY A 364 -7.06 12.20 -0.62
C GLY A 364 -5.67 12.83 -0.56
N LYS A 365 -4.63 12.13 -1.03
CA LYS A 365 -3.24 12.60 -1.01
C LYS A 365 -2.55 12.40 -2.36
N ARG A 366 -1.48 13.15 -2.59
CA ARG A 366 -0.56 12.92 -3.72
C ARG A 366 0.62 12.10 -3.20
N TYR A 367 1.09 11.16 -4.00
CA TYR A 367 2.16 10.24 -3.61
C TYR A 367 3.30 10.29 -4.61
N GLY A 368 4.52 10.34 -4.11
CA GLY A 368 5.73 10.06 -4.88
C GLY A 368 6.25 8.68 -4.50
N PHE A 369 6.80 7.93 -5.45
CA PHE A 369 7.48 6.67 -5.14
C PHE A 369 8.71 6.50 -6.01
N ARG A 370 9.68 5.76 -5.48
CA ARG A 370 11.01 5.60 -6.05
C ARG A 370 11.46 4.16 -5.94
N ALA A 371 11.86 3.57 -7.07
CA ALA A 371 12.49 2.26 -7.09
C ALA A 371 14.01 2.36 -7.20
N LYS A 372 14.70 1.53 -6.42
CA LYS A 372 16.17 1.45 -6.34
C LYS A 372 16.61 -0.01 -6.33
N ALA A 373 17.61 -0.34 -7.15
CA ALA A 373 18.26 -1.64 -7.17
C ALA A 373 19.78 -1.47 -7.33
N PRO A 374 20.62 -2.34 -6.74
CA PRO A 374 22.07 -2.29 -6.91
C PRO A 374 22.49 -2.36 -8.38
N GLY A 375 23.37 -1.45 -8.82
CA GLY A 375 23.82 -1.40 -10.21
C GLY A 375 22.86 -0.70 -11.17
N PHE A 376 21.80 -0.05 -10.65
CA PHE A 376 20.82 0.68 -11.45
C PHE A 376 20.63 2.12 -10.95
N ILE A 377 20.27 3.00 -11.88
CA ILE A 377 19.83 4.37 -11.60
C ILE A 377 18.38 4.30 -11.11
N SER A 378 18.10 4.99 -10.01
CA SER A 378 16.77 5.04 -9.40
C SER A 378 15.74 5.68 -10.34
N VAL A 379 14.51 5.16 -10.36
CA VAL A 379 13.39 5.76 -11.10
C VAL A 379 12.32 6.20 -10.13
N SER A 380 11.75 7.39 -10.36
CA SER A 380 10.66 7.95 -9.57
C SER A 380 9.41 8.12 -10.43
N ASP A 381 8.26 7.96 -9.81
CA ASP A 381 6.94 8.19 -10.39
C ASP A 381 6.03 8.80 -9.32
N ASN A 382 4.86 9.28 -9.70
CA ASN A 382 3.88 9.85 -8.79
C ASN A 382 2.44 9.43 -9.12
N ILE A 383 1.61 9.36 -8.10
CA ILE A 383 0.18 9.09 -8.22
C ILE A 383 -0.58 10.19 -7.46
N ASP A 384 -1.50 10.83 -8.16
CA ASP A 384 -2.41 11.81 -7.56
C ASP A 384 -3.74 11.14 -7.17
N LEU A 385 -3.96 10.98 -5.86
CA LEU A 385 -5.24 10.53 -5.30
C LEU A 385 -5.98 11.68 -4.59
N SER A 386 -5.54 12.93 -4.73
CA SER A 386 -6.10 14.08 -4.00
C SER A 386 -7.51 14.46 -4.46
N GLY A 387 -7.80 14.26 -5.75
CA GLY A 387 -9.13 14.46 -6.33
C GLY A 387 -10.10 13.29 -6.10
N LEU A 388 -9.63 12.18 -5.51
CA LEU A 388 -10.45 11.00 -5.28
C LEU A 388 -10.88 10.97 -3.81
N LYS A 389 -12.18 10.86 -3.58
CA LYS A 389 -12.74 10.61 -2.24
C LYS A 389 -13.14 9.14 -2.14
N ALA A 390 -12.92 8.59 -0.95
CA ALA A 390 -13.50 7.34 -0.52
C ALA A 390 -15.03 7.43 -0.60
N ASP A 391 -15.68 6.57 -1.39
CA ASP A 391 -17.12 6.34 -1.28
C ASP A 391 -17.36 4.89 -0.81
N ALA A 392 -17.69 4.75 0.47
CA ALA A 392 -17.96 3.45 1.11
C ALA A 392 -19.31 2.85 0.66
N SER A 393 -20.19 3.63 0.04
CA SER A 393 -21.56 3.23 -0.30
C SER A 393 -21.69 2.40 -1.59
N GLN A 394 -20.61 2.24 -2.36
CA GLN A 394 -20.56 1.43 -3.59
C GLN A 394 -19.54 0.30 -3.50
N THR A 395 -19.75 -0.66 -2.59
CA THR A 395 -19.12 -1.98 -2.69
C THR A 395 -19.90 -2.87 -3.64
N ALA A 396 -19.44 -2.97 -4.89
CA ALA A 396 -19.92 -3.97 -5.83
C ALA A 396 -18.81 -4.46 -6.76
N SER A 397 -18.43 -5.73 -6.62
CA SER A 397 -17.99 -6.63 -7.70
C SER A 397 -16.93 -6.10 -8.68
N LEU A 398 -15.65 -6.02 -8.28
CA LEU A 398 -14.55 -5.85 -9.26
C LEU A 398 -13.34 -6.77 -9.07
N MET A 399 -13.37 -7.77 -8.18
CA MET A 399 -12.30 -8.78 -8.10
C MET A 399 -12.56 -10.07 -8.92
N ASP A 400 -13.75 -10.29 -9.50
CA ASP A 400 -14.04 -11.54 -10.24
C ASP A 400 -13.83 -11.45 -11.78
N THR A 401 -13.68 -10.25 -12.35
CA THR A 401 -13.65 -10.10 -13.84
C THR A 401 -12.31 -9.71 -14.46
N THR A 402 -11.33 -9.17 -13.72
CA THR A 402 -10.06 -8.69 -14.29
C THR A 402 -8.93 -9.72 -14.32
N LEU A 403 -9.09 -10.89 -13.70
CA LEU A 403 -8.09 -11.97 -13.77
C LEU A 403 -8.39 -13.03 -14.85
N ARG A 404 -9.50 -12.91 -15.60
CA ARG A 404 -9.95 -13.99 -16.51
C ARG A 404 -9.41 -13.95 -17.93
N ASN A 405 -8.70 -12.91 -18.39
CA ASN A 405 -8.05 -12.95 -19.71
C ASN A 405 -6.79 -12.06 -19.73
N VAL A 406 -5.65 -12.59 -19.29
CA VAL A 406 -4.34 -12.08 -19.72
C VAL A 406 -3.86 -12.98 -20.85
N SER A 407 -4.44 -12.78 -22.05
CA SER A 407 -3.77 -13.13 -23.29
C SER A 407 -2.97 -11.92 -23.75
N VAL A 408 -1.66 -12.12 -23.91
CA VAL A 408 -0.68 -11.19 -24.49
C VAL A 408 -1.32 -10.37 -25.62
N LEU A 409 -1.45 -9.06 -25.42
CA LEU A 409 -1.64 -8.09 -26.50
C LEU A 409 -0.77 -6.87 -26.23
N GLU A 410 0.09 -6.61 -27.21
CA GLU A 410 1.07 -5.54 -27.28
C GLU A 410 0.41 -4.15 -27.27
N ASN A 411 1.12 -3.19 -26.67
CA ASN A 411 1.09 -1.75 -26.97
C ASN A 411 -0.21 -1.16 -27.56
N LYS A 412 -1.00 -0.50 -26.71
CA LYS A 412 -1.54 0.85 -26.91
C LYS A 412 -2.35 1.28 -25.69
N GLU A 413 -2.11 2.51 -25.24
CA GLU A 413 -2.89 3.16 -24.18
C GLU A 413 -4.39 3.15 -24.53
N GLN A 414 -5.21 2.52 -23.69
CA GLN A 414 -6.66 2.76 -23.67
C GLN A 414 -7.16 2.82 -22.24
N PHE A 415 -7.76 3.97 -21.90
CA PHE A 415 -8.50 4.20 -20.67
C PHE A 415 -9.79 3.38 -20.71
N VAL A 416 -9.93 2.39 -19.82
CA VAL A 416 -11.24 1.79 -19.52
C VAL A 416 -11.80 2.48 -18.29
N VAL A 417 -12.63 3.50 -18.51
CA VAL A 417 -13.54 4.03 -17.50
C VAL A 417 -14.85 3.24 -17.64
N ALA A 418 -15.06 2.25 -16.79
CA ALA A 418 -16.39 1.65 -16.64
C ALA A 418 -17.23 2.60 -15.78
N ALA A 419 -17.89 3.57 -16.42
CA ALA A 419 -18.97 4.32 -15.80
C ALA A 419 -20.24 3.48 -15.89
N THR A 420 -20.79 3.04 -14.77
CA THR A 420 -22.14 2.43 -14.70
C THR A 420 -23.19 3.54 -14.75
N GLY A 421 -23.39 4.11 -15.94
CA GLY A 421 -24.47 5.02 -16.26
C GLY A 421 -25.43 4.35 -17.26
N ASN A 422 -26.61 3.99 -16.80
CA ASN A 422 -27.67 3.43 -17.62
C ASN A 422 -28.30 4.55 -18.46
N THR A 423 -27.95 4.70 -19.75
CA THR A 423 -28.78 5.42 -20.72
C THR A 423 -28.66 4.77 -22.10
N ASN A 424 -29.74 4.13 -22.53
CA ASN A 424 -30.16 4.19 -23.93
C ASN A 424 -30.30 5.68 -24.28
N ASP A 425 -29.49 6.19 -25.20
CA ASP A 425 -29.91 7.04 -26.32
C ASP A 425 -28.67 7.60 -27.04
N ALA A 426 -28.62 7.34 -28.34
CA ALA A 426 -27.72 8.01 -29.26
C ALA A 426 -28.20 9.45 -29.47
N VAL A 427 -27.31 10.45 -29.32
CA VAL A 427 -27.53 11.78 -29.91
C VAL A 427 -26.20 12.34 -30.43
N LEU A 428 -26.11 12.43 -31.76
CA LEU A 428 -25.19 13.27 -32.50
C LEU A 428 -25.62 14.74 -32.36
N ASN A 429 -24.67 15.68 -32.32
CA ASN A 429 -24.93 17.08 -32.70
C ASN A 429 -24.17 17.40 -34.00
N SER A 430 -24.77 18.24 -34.82
CA SER A 430 -24.52 18.44 -36.25
C SER A 430 -23.43 19.47 -36.63
N ASP A 431 -22.62 19.94 -35.67
CA ASP A 431 -21.89 21.20 -35.86
C ASP A 431 -20.36 21.10 -35.64
N ASP A 432 -19.79 19.89 -35.53
CA ASP A 432 -18.34 19.60 -35.54
C ASP A 432 -17.43 20.47 -34.63
N THR A 433 -17.96 21.12 -33.59
CA THR A 433 -17.13 21.79 -32.57
C THR A 433 -16.67 20.83 -31.46
N PRO A 434 -15.36 20.76 -31.13
CA PRO A 434 -14.88 19.95 -30.01
C PRO A 434 -15.37 20.53 -28.68
N LEU A 435 -16.10 19.74 -27.90
CA LEU A 435 -16.33 20.05 -26.49
C LEU A 435 -15.03 19.76 -25.72
N LEU A 436 -14.44 20.80 -25.13
CA LEU A 436 -13.41 20.65 -24.10
C LEU A 436 -13.93 19.69 -23.01
N PRO A 437 -13.13 18.73 -22.52
CA PRO A 437 -13.59 17.84 -21.46
C PRO A 437 -13.85 18.67 -20.20
N ALA A 438 -15.12 18.71 -19.78
CA ALA A 438 -15.48 19.23 -18.47
C ALA A 438 -14.77 18.37 -17.42
N THR A 439 -13.96 19.02 -16.58
CA THR A 439 -13.38 18.44 -15.38
C THR A 439 -14.52 18.09 -14.41
N SER A 440 -14.97 16.83 -14.41
CA SER A 440 -15.91 16.35 -13.40
C SER A 440 -15.19 16.29 -12.05
N LYS A 441 -15.54 17.21 -11.15
CA LYS A 441 -14.99 17.32 -9.79
C LYS A 441 -15.45 16.22 -8.82
N ASP A 442 -16.30 15.29 -9.26
CA ASP A 442 -16.85 14.24 -8.41
C ASP A 442 -16.79 12.88 -9.13
N THR A 443 -15.60 12.27 -9.15
CA THR A 443 -15.45 10.87 -9.57
C THR A 443 -15.47 9.99 -8.32
N THR A 444 -16.63 9.40 -8.02
CA THR A 444 -16.77 8.35 -6.99
C THR A 444 -16.12 7.06 -7.48
N VAL A 445 -15.22 6.49 -6.68
CA VAL A 445 -14.47 5.28 -7.02
C VAL A 445 -14.82 4.17 -6.03
N SER A 446 -15.12 2.98 -6.56
CA SER A 446 -15.37 1.76 -5.77
C SER A 446 -14.18 1.42 -4.86
N VAL A 447 -14.47 0.87 -3.69
CA VAL A 447 -13.48 0.34 -2.74
C VAL A 447 -12.47 -0.57 -3.45
N GLY A 448 -11.17 -0.36 -3.21
CA GLY A 448 -10.11 -1.25 -3.70
C GLY A 448 -9.66 -1.05 -5.15
N LYS A 449 -9.64 0.19 -5.67
CA LYS A 449 -9.06 0.48 -7.01
C LYS A 449 -7.64 -0.08 -7.09
N ILE A 450 -7.40 -0.95 -8.07
CA ILE A 450 -6.06 -1.42 -8.41
C ILE A 450 -5.47 -0.49 -9.47
N ILE A 451 -4.33 0.12 -9.18
CA ILE A 451 -3.56 0.89 -10.16
C ILE A 451 -2.34 0.05 -10.58
N SER A 452 -2.19 -0.17 -11.89
CA SER A 452 -1.00 -0.84 -12.43
C SER A 452 0.09 0.18 -12.78
N ARG A 453 1.32 -0.01 -12.27
CA ARG A 453 2.48 0.85 -12.53
C ARG A 453 3.77 0.04 -12.65
N ASP A 454 4.27 -0.16 -13.86
CA ASP A 454 5.57 -0.80 -14.07
C ASP A 454 6.71 0.22 -14.00
N LEU A 455 7.85 -0.20 -13.48
CA LEU A 455 9.04 0.63 -13.29
C LEU A 455 10.22 0.03 -14.05
N TYR A 456 10.94 0.87 -14.81
CA TYR A 456 12.04 0.43 -15.67
C TYR A 456 13.36 1.09 -15.26
N LEU A 457 14.15 0.36 -14.47
CA LEU A 457 15.43 0.86 -13.96
C LEU A 457 16.51 0.80 -15.04
N VAL A 458 17.34 1.84 -15.09
CA VAL A 458 18.41 1.97 -16.09
C VAL A 458 19.72 1.44 -15.50
N PRO A 459 20.38 0.46 -16.12
CA PRO A 459 21.69 -0.01 -15.66
C PRO A 459 22.71 1.11 -15.58
N ILE A 460 23.57 1.08 -14.57
CA ILE A 460 24.72 1.98 -14.45
C ILE A 460 25.81 1.49 -15.41
N GLU A 461 25.84 2.05 -16.63
CA GLU A 461 26.80 1.71 -17.65
C GLU A 461 27.36 2.98 -18.32
N LYS A 462 28.58 2.91 -18.86
CA LYS A 462 29.15 4.01 -19.65
C LYS A 462 28.26 4.29 -20.87
N ASN A 463 28.10 5.57 -21.20
CA ASN A 463 27.27 6.13 -22.28
C ASN A 463 25.75 6.03 -22.06
N VAL A 464 25.29 5.58 -20.90
CA VAL A 464 23.87 5.70 -20.53
C VAL A 464 23.51 7.17 -20.36
N VAL A 465 22.39 7.56 -20.97
CA VAL A 465 21.80 8.90 -20.87
C VAL A 465 20.51 8.82 -20.07
N VAL A 466 20.35 9.71 -19.09
CA VAL A 466 19.16 9.81 -18.24
C VAL A 466 18.62 11.23 -18.29
N ARG A 467 17.35 11.37 -18.68
CA ARG A 467 16.65 12.64 -18.70
C ARG A 467 16.28 13.08 -17.29
N LEU A 468 16.56 14.33 -16.96
CA LEU A 468 16.16 14.96 -15.70
C LEU A 468 14.81 15.65 -15.88
N ASN A 469 13.72 14.90 -15.67
CA ASN A 469 12.37 15.34 -16.02
C ASN A 469 11.85 16.53 -15.19
N ASN A 470 12.42 16.78 -14.00
CA ASN A 470 11.97 17.84 -13.09
C ASN A 470 13.06 18.90 -12.85
N VAL A 471 13.74 19.33 -13.92
CA VAL A 471 14.69 20.46 -13.86
C VAL A 471 14.08 21.63 -14.61
N PHE A 472 13.78 22.70 -13.87
CA PHE A 472 13.01 23.83 -14.35
C PHE A 472 13.84 25.12 -14.34
N PHE A 473 13.66 25.90 -15.40
CA PHE A 473 14.17 27.25 -15.56
C PHE A 473 13.01 28.15 -15.97
N ASP A 474 12.97 29.38 -15.46
CA ASP A 474 12.04 30.37 -15.99
C ASP A 474 12.36 30.65 -17.47
N PHE A 475 11.37 31.17 -18.20
CA PHE A 475 11.53 31.59 -19.58
C PHE A 475 12.72 32.56 -19.72
N ASP A 476 13.62 32.27 -20.66
CA ASP A 476 14.85 33.06 -20.92
C ASP A 476 15.76 33.23 -19.70
N LYS A 477 15.75 32.28 -18.75
CA LYS A 477 16.66 32.30 -17.60
C LYS A 477 17.52 31.04 -17.49
N ILE A 478 18.67 31.24 -16.85
CA ILE A 478 19.62 30.18 -16.47
C ILE A 478 19.51 29.79 -14.99
N GLN A 479 18.88 30.63 -14.16
CA GLN A 479 18.68 30.31 -12.74
C GLN A 479 17.73 29.13 -12.57
N LEU A 480 18.16 28.17 -11.76
CA LEU A 480 17.34 27.04 -11.35
C LEU A 480 16.17 27.51 -10.51
N ASN A 481 15.00 26.97 -10.81
CA ASN A 481 13.84 27.07 -9.93
C ASN A 481 14.01 26.11 -8.74
N ASP A 482 13.59 26.51 -7.54
CA ASP A 482 13.64 25.69 -6.32
C ASP A 482 12.88 24.35 -6.47
N ALA A 483 11.85 24.30 -7.32
CA ALA A 483 11.14 23.06 -7.66
C ALA A 483 12.04 22.00 -8.32
N SER A 484 13.23 22.37 -8.80
CA SER A 484 14.22 21.46 -9.38
C SER A 484 15.06 20.74 -8.35
N TYR A 485 15.18 21.28 -7.13
CA TYR A 485 16.11 20.76 -6.12
C TYR A 485 15.87 19.28 -5.79
N PRO A 486 14.63 18.78 -5.62
CA PRO A 486 14.44 17.36 -5.37
C PRO A 486 15.00 16.44 -6.48
N GLU A 487 15.04 16.87 -7.74
CA GLU A 487 15.66 16.10 -8.83
C GLU A 487 17.19 16.17 -8.77
N LEU A 488 17.74 17.33 -8.43
CA LEU A 488 19.20 17.51 -8.33
C LEU A 488 19.79 16.84 -7.10
N ASP A 489 19.06 16.83 -5.99
CA ASP A 489 19.38 16.09 -4.77
C ASP A 489 19.54 14.59 -5.07
N ARG A 490 18.67 14.07 -5.94
CA ARG A 490 18.71 12.68 -6.41
C ARG A 490 19.93 12.38 -7.28
N VAL A 491 20.34 13.31 -8.15
CA VAL A 491 21.60 13.18 -8.90
C VAL A 491 22.80 13.20 -7.94
N ALA A 492 22.77 14.07 -6.93
CA ALA A 492 23.85 14.13 -5.95
C ALA A 492 23.97 12.85 -5.12
N GLU A 493 22.86 12.33 -4.61
CA GLU A 493 22.81 11.04 -3.91
C GLU A 493 23.37 9.92 -4.79
N PHE A 494 22.93 9.84 -6.05
CA PHE A 494 23.45 8.86 -7.02
C PHE A 494 24.98 8.97 -7.18
N MET A 495 25.53 10.18 -7.28
CA MET A 495 26.98 10.39 -7.42
C MET A 495 27.77 10.11 -6.15
N VAL A 496 27.17 10.32 -4.97
CA VAL A 496 27.77 9.96 -3.66
C VAL A 496 27.84 8.45 -3.52
N GLU A 497 26.77 7.74 -3.87
CA GLU A 497 26.69 6.28 -3.80
C GLU A 497 27.61 5.58 -4.82
N ASN A 498 27.94 6.27 -5.90
CA ASN A 498 28.77 5.74 -6.98
C ASN A 498 30.03 6.59 -7.16
N PRO A 499 31.04 6.51 -6.26
CA PRO A 499 32.18 7.43 -6.24
C PRO A 499 33.09 7.35 -7.48
N ALA A 500 33.05 6.26 -8.23
CA ALA A 500 33.83 6.08 -9.46
C ALA A 500 33.21 6.82 -10.68
N ILE A 501 31.93 7.19 -10.60
CA ILE A 501 31.21 7.73 -11.75
C ILE A 501 31.62 9.17 -12.04
N THR A 502 31.78 9.48 -13.33
CA THR A 502 31.84 10.84 -13.86
C THR A 502 30.67 11.02 -14.82
N ILE A 503 29.95 12.13 -14.70
CA ILE A 503 28.82 12.46 -15.57
C ILE A 503 29.11 13.69 -16.44
N GLU A 504 28.50 13.71 -17.62
CA GLU A 504 28.30 14.91 -18.44
C GLU A 504 26.85 15.36 -18.26
N ILE A 505 26.61 16.61 -17.89
CA ILE A 505 25.29 17.22 -17.85
C ILE A 505 25.08 17.95 -19.17
N ALA A 506 24.13 17.46 -19.95
CA ALA A 506 23.83 17.94 -21.30
C ALA A 506 22.56 18.79 -21.29
N GLY A 507 22.65 19.99 -21.83
CA GLY A 507 21.55 20.97 -21.91
C GLY A 507 21.10 21.16 -23.33
N HIS A 508 19.79 21.15 -23.55
CA HIS A 508 19.20 21.27 -24.88
C HIS A 508 18.09 22.34 -24.88
N THR A 509 17.93 23.02 -26.01
CA THR A 509 16.83 23.96 -26.28
C THR A 509 15.95 23.43 -27.40
N ASP A 510 14.81 24.09 -27.61
CA ASP A 510 14.09 23.97 -28.87
C ASP A 510 14.74 24.87 -29.95
N ALA A 511 14.15 24.86 -31.15
CA ALA A 511 14.63 25.65 -32.29
C ALA A 511 14.20 27.14 -32.26
N MET A 512 13.68 27.64 -31.13
CA MET A 512 13.29 29.05 -31.02
C MET A 512 14.48 29.90 -30.59
N GLY A 513 14.96 30.76 -31.48
CA GLY A 513 16.10 31.64 -31.22
C GLY A 513 17.16 31.51 -32.29
N THR A 514 18.32 32.14 -32.07
CA THR A 514 19.50 31.91 -32.91
C THR A 514 20.35 30.79 -32.30
N ASP A 515 21.07 30.03 -33.12
CA ASP A 515 21.98 28.97 -32.67
C ASP A 515 22.94 29.46 -31.57
N GLU A 516 23.50 30.66 -31.75
CA GLU A 516 24.43 31.25 -30.77
C GLU A 516 23.74 31.52 -29.42
N TYR A 517 22.51 32.03 -29.46
CA TYR A 517 21.73 32.29 -28.26
C TYR A 517 21.32 30.98 -27.56
N ASN A 518 20.85 29.99 -28.31
CA ASN A 518 20.44 28.68 -27.80
C ASN A 518 21.60 27.90 -27.19
N LEU A 519 22.79 28.02 -27.79
CA LEU A 519 24.01 27.45 -27.25
C LEU A 519 24.39 28.11 -25.91
N LYS A 520 24.39 29.45 -25.83
CA LYS A 520 24.67 30.18 -24.58
C LYS A 520 23.66 29.86 -23.48
N LEU A 521 22.38 29.78 -23.84
CA LEU A 521 21.30 29.48 -22.90
C LEU A 521 21.44 28.07 -22.32
N SER A 522 21.61 27.07 -23.18
CA SER A 522 21.78 25.68 -22.73
C SER A 522 23.04 25.50 -21.87
N GLU A 523 24.17 26.09 -22.25
CA GLU A 523 25.42 26.04 -21.47
C GLU A 523 25.26 26.69 -20.09
N GLY A 524 24.63 27.87 -20.01
CA GLY A 524 24.37 28.56 -18.74
C GLY A 524 23.45 27.77 -17.80
N ARG A 525 22.45 27.07 -18.36
CA ARG A 525 21.54 26.20 -17.60
C ARG A 525 22.28 25.03 -16.98
N VAL A 526 23.07 24.28 -17.75
CA VAL A 526 23.83 23.14 -17.20
C VAL A 526 24.94 23.55 -16.26
N THR A 527 25.53 24.73 -16.46
CA THR A 527 26.46 25.34 -15.50
C THR A 527 25.77 25.58 -14.16
N SER A 528 24.55 26.12 -14.16
CA SER A 528 23.76 26.31 -12.94
C SER A 528 23.44 24.98 -12.24
N VAL A 529 23.21 23.89 -13.00
CA VAL A 529 23.07 22.54 -12.43
C VAL A 529 24.36 22.08 -11.76
N LYS A 530 25.51 22.20 -12.45
CA LYS A 530 26.81 21.85 -11.88
C LYS A 530 27.12 22.67 -10.63
N ASP A 531 26.83 23.96 -10.64
CA ASP A 531 27.05 24.85 -9.49
C ASP A 531 26.20 24.41 -8.31
N TYR A 532 24.94 24.02 -8.52
CA TYR A 532 24.10 23.46 -7.47
C TYR A 532 24.72 22.19 -6.88
N LEU A 533 25.07 21.22 -7.73
CA LEU A 533 25.62 19.93 -7.32
C LEU A 533 26.98 20.07 -6.59
N THR A 534 27.80 21.05 -6.97
CA THR A 534 29.11 21.27 -6.34
C THR A 534 29.01 22.14 -5.09
N SER A 535 28.39 23.33 -5.19
CA SER A 535 28.36 24.30 -4.09
C SER A 535 27.38 23.94 -2.98
N ARG A 536 26.21 23.39 -3.31
CA ARG A 536 25.18 23.06 -2.32
C ARG A 536 25.27 21.62 -1.82
N LYS A 537 25.68 20.69 -2.68
CA LYS A 537 25.77 19.26 -2.34
C LYS A 537 27.20 18.75 -2.13
N GLY A 538 28.21 19.58 -2.37
CA GLY A 538 29.61 19.26 -2.07
C GLY A 538 30.24 18.22 -2.99
N LEU A 539 29.68 17.98 -4.19
CA LEU A 539 30.27 17.04 -5.13
C LEU A 539 31.57 17.60 -5.73
N ASP A 540 32.54 16.71 -5.94
CA ASP A 540 33.80 17.06 -6.59
C ASP A 540 33.54 17.59 -8.03
N PRO A 541 33.88 18.85 -8.34
CA PRO A 541 33.66 19.43 -9.66
C PRO A 541 34.34 18.70 -10.81
N SER A 542 35.41 17.92 -10.54
CA SER A 542 36.11 17.12 -11.54
C SER A 542 35.28 15.94 -12.03
N ARG A 543 34.26 15.54 -11.27
CA ARG A 543 33.35 14.43 -11.61
C ARG A 543 32.16 14.86 -12.47
N ILE A 544 32.03 16.17 -12.74
CA ILE A 544 30.88 16.75 -13.46
C ILE A 544 31.41 17.59 -14.61
N VAL A 545 31.18 17.11 -15.83
CA VAL A 545 31.37 17.87 -17.07
C VAL A 545 30.01 18.46 -17.46
N VAL A 546 30.00 19.61 -18.09
CA VAL A 546 28.78 20.24 -18.62
C VAL A 546 28.95 20.47 -20.12
N HIS A 547 27.85 20.39 -20.86
CA HIS A 547 27.81 20.74 -22.27
C HIS A 547 26.43 21.26 -22.67
N GLY A 548 26.38 22.47 -23.22
CA GLY A 548 25.22 23.00 -23.93
C GLY A 548 25.24 22.56 -25.39
N TYR A 549 24.17 21.90 -25.83
CA TYR A 549 24.00 21.47 -27.23
C TYR A 549 23.12 22.44 -28.03
N GLY A 550 22.53 23.46 -27.39
CA GLY A 550 21.51 24.30 -28.02
C GLY A 550 20.39 23.44 -28.62
N GLU A 551 20.02 23.74 -29.86
CA GLU A 551 18.98 23.02 -30.61
C GLU A 551 19.52 21.85 -31.47
N SER A 552 20.84 21.62 -31.46
CA SER A 552 21.51 20.74 -32.43
C SER A 552 21.20 19.24 -32.28
N VAL A 553 20.63 18.82 -31.14
CA VAL A 553 20.28 17.42 -30.84
C VAL A 553 18.81 17.34 -30.38
N PRO A 554 17.85 17.50 -31.31
CA PRO A 554 16.43 17.41 -30.99
C PRO A 554 16.01 15.97 -30.68
N LEU A 555 15.13 15.82 -29.69
CA LEU A 555 14.48 14.56 -29.32
C LEU A 555 13.16 14.36 -30.07
N ALA A 556 12.46 15.45 -30.37
CA ALA A 556 11.18 15.48 -31.07
C ALA A 556 11.16 16.61 -32.12
N ASP A 557 10.08 16.71 -32.89
CA ASP A 557 9.89 17.82 -33.83
C ASP A 557 9.91 19.18 -33.13
N ASN A 558 10.31 20.24 -33.84
CA ASN A 558 10.24 21.61 -33.33
C ASN A 558 9.02 22.38 -33.86
N GLU A 559 8.16 21.71 -34.64
CA GLU A 559 6.98 22.30 -35.26
C GLU A 559 5.86 22.50 -34.23
N THR A 560 5.71 21.55 -33.31
CA THR A 560 4.68 21.56 -32.26
C THR A 560 5.21 22.12 -30.94
N GLU A 561 4.31 22.67 -30.10
CA GLU A 561 4.72 23.12 -28.76
C GLU A 561 5.10 21.92 -27.88
N GLU A 562 4.41 20.80 -28.06
CA GLU A 562 4.70 19.53 -27.39
C GLU A 562 6.11 19.02 -27.74
N GLY A 563 6.48 19.03 -29.02
CA GLY A 563 7.80 18.64 -29.47
C GLY A 563 8.90 19.57 -28.97
N ARG A 564 8.69 20.90 -29.07
CA ARG A 564 9.59 21.90 -28.47
C ARG A 564 9.77 21.71 -26.97
N ALA A 565 8.69 21.43 -26.24
CA ALA A 565 8.74 21.15 -24.81
C ALA A 565 9.57 19.90 -24.47
N GLN A 566 9.60 18.89 -25.34
CA GLN A 566 10.47 17.73 -25.17
C GLN A 566 11.95 18.06 -25.45
N ASN A 567 12.21 18.95 -26.41
CA ASN A 567 13.57 19.37 -26.77
C ASN A 567 14.21 20.24 -25.69
N ARG A 568 13.43 21.08 -25.00
CA ARG A 568 13.86 21.83 -23.80
C ARG A 568 14.07 20.89 -22.61
N ARG A 569 15.27 20.33 -22.49
CA ARG A 569 15.59 19.30 -21.48
C ARG A 569 17.01 19.44 -20.95
N VAL A 570 17.20 18.89 -19.76
CA VAL A 570 18.52 18.56 -19.21
C VAL A 570 18.58 17.06 -19.04
N GLU A 571 19.72 16.47 -19.35
CA GLU A 571 20.01 15.06 -19.14
C GLU A 571 21.42 14.92 -18.56
N PHE A 572 21.72 13.77 -17.97
CA PHE A 572 23.10 13.42 -17.70
C PHE A 572 23.49 12.14 -18.42
N LYS A 573 24.76 12.08 -18.81
CA LYS A 573 25.38 10.92 -19.44
C LYS A 573 26.52 10.41 -18.56
N ILE A 574 26.55 9.11 -18.32
CA ILE A 574 27.69 8.48 -17.62
C ILE A 574 28.87 8.41 -18.60
N ILE A 575 29.94 9.18 -18.35
CA ILE A 575 31.12 9.20 -19.22
C ILE A 575 32.27 8.34 -18.68
N LYS A 576 32.24 8.02 -17.39
CA LYS A 576 33.15 7.09 -16.70
C LYS A 576 32.36 6.31 -15.63
N ASN A 577 32.61 5.01 -15.53
CA ASN A 577 32.05 4.10 -14.52
C ASN A 577 33.16 3.14 -14.06
#